data_AF-A0A3D4JSU6-F1
#
_entry.id   AF-A0A3D4JSU6-F1
#
_cell.length_a   1.000
_cell.length_b   1.000
_cell.length_c   1.000
_cell.angle_alpha   90.00
_cell.angle_beta   90.00
_cell.angle_gamma   90.00
#
_symmetry.space_group_name_H-M   'P 1'
#
loop_
_entity.id
_entity.type
_entity.pdbx_description
1 polymer ?
#
loop_
_entity_poly.entity_id
_entity_poly.type
_entity_poly.pdbx_seq_one_letter_code
_entity_poly.pdbx_strand_id
1 'polypeptide(L)'
;DYSIEGKEDEETFDAVCKEIKDIVRFSVGNPAIPFIVFKPTAFGRIDLYEAVGKNAELTTSQKEEWDRVVKRFDEVCKLCHEHDKKVMVDAEETWMQDAADHLCEEMMEKYNQEKPIVWNTIQMYRTGRLEYMEAHLQRAREKGYFIGYKIVRGAYMEKERARAAEKGYADPIQPTKDASDKNYNAGIDFVMNHLDKVSAFFGTHNEISSELVMDKMKAKGLENGNPHIYFGQLYGMSDNITFYLSDKGYNAAKYLPYGPVKDVVPYLTRRAQENTSVAGQTGRELGLIKKELERRKASR
;
A
#
# COMPACT_ATOMS: atom_id res chain seq x y z
N ASP A 1 -1.31 1.63 10.85
CA ASP A 1 0.00 1.04 10.51
C ASP A 1 0.88 1.13 11.74
N TYR A 2 1.23 -0.01 12.35
CA TYR A 2 2.22 -0.03 13.42
C TYR A 2 3.60 0.00 12.77
N SER A 3 4.16 1.21 12.67
CA SER A 3 5.25 1.53 11.74
C SER A 3 6.61 1.17 12.32
N ILE A 4 6.82 -0.13 12.52
CA ILE A 4 8.13 -0.72 12.83
C ILE A 4 8.70 -1.36 11.55
N GLU A 5 9.95 -1.05 11.24
CA GLU A 5 10.68 -1.59 10.08
C GLU A 5 12.16 -1.81 10.41
N GLY A 6 12.83 -2.66 9.60
CA GLY A 6 14.29 -2.86 9.68
C GLY A 6 14.78 -3.51 10.97
N LYS A 7 13.99 -4.44 11.54
CA LYS A 7 14.37 -5.23 12.71
C LYS A 7 15.01 -6.55 12.28
N GLU A 8 15.78 -7.16 13.18
CA GLU A 8 16.59 -8.35 12.86
C GLU A 8 16.41 -9.51 13.85
N ASP A 9 15.57 -9.37 14.88
CA ASP A 9 15.37 -10.37 15.93
C ASP A 9 13.93 -10.89 16.00
N GLU A 10 13.81 -12.19 16.33
CA GLU A 10 12.53 -12.92 16.37
C GLU A 10 11.56 -12.42 17.45
N GLU A 11 12.08 -11.97 18.60
CA GLU A 11 11.25 -11.45 19.69
C GLU A 11 10.51 -10.19 19.23
N THR A 12 11.20 -9.30 18.50
CA THR A 12 10.57 -8.13 17.90
C THR A 12 9.55 -8.50 16.82
N PHE A 13 9.84 -9.45 15.95
CA PHE A 13 8.88 -9.90 14.92
C PHE A 13 7.60 -10.50 15.55
N ASP A 14 7.74 -11.27 16.63
CA ASP A 14 6.60 -11.81 17.37
C ASP A 14 5.80 -10.73 18.10
N ALA A 15 6.49 -9.75 18.69
CA ALA A 15 5.84 -8.61 19.33
C ALA A 15 5.05 -7.77 18.32
N VAL A 16 5.60 -7.52 17.13
CA VAL A 16 4.89 -6.80 16.05
C VAL A 16 3.70 -7.61 15.55
N CYS A 17 3.84 -8.93 15.35
CA CYS A 17 2.71 -9.79 14.97
C CYS A 17 1.59 -9.74 16.01
N LYS A 18 1.95 -9.77 17.30
CA LYS A 18 0.98 -9.64 18.40
C LYS A 18 0.25 -8.29 18.35
N GLU A 19 1.00 -7.19 18.24
CA GLU A 19 0.43 -5.84 18.15
C GLU A 19 -0.54 -5.73 16.97
N ILE A 20 -0.16 -6.21 15.78
CA ILE A 20 -1.04 -6.18 14.60
C ILE A 20 -2.33 -6.97 14.86
N LYS A 21 -2.25 -8.15 15.47
CA LYS A 21 -3.45 -8.93 15.86
C LYS A 21 -4.32 -8.18 16.87
N ASP A 22 -3.73 -7.42 17.79
CA ASP A 22 -4.47 -6.59 18.74
C ASP A 22 -5.17 -5.41 18.03
N ILE A 23 -4.56 -4.80 17.00
CA ILE A 23 -5.22 -3.80 16.15
C ILE A 23 -6.41 -4.43 15.40
N VAL A 24 -6.26 -5.66 14.87
CA VAL A 24 -7.38 -6.36 14.20
C VAL A 24 -8.56 -6.47 15.16
N ARG A 25 -8.33 -6.97 16.39
CA ARG A 25 -9.36 -7.10 17.43
C ARG A 25 -9.97 -5.76 17.80
N PHE A 26 -9.15 -4.73 17.97
CA PHE A 26 -9.62 -3.37 18.27
C PHE A 26 -10.47 -2.78 17.13
N SER A 27 -10.19 -3.15 15.88
CA SER A 27 -10.94 -2.65 14.73
C SER A 27 -12.32 -3.27 14.58
N VAL A 28 -12.60 -4.42 15.19
CA VAL A 28 -13.89 -5.14 15.04
C VAL A 28 -15.04 -4.24 15.50
N GLY A 29 -16.04 -4.06 14.63
CA GLY A 29 -17.17 -3.16 14.87
C GLY A 29 -16.85 -1.66 14.74
N ASN A 30 -15.59 -1.27 14.53
CA ASN A 30 -15.19 0.12 14.30
C ASN A 30 -15.11 0.44 12.80
N PRO A 31 -16.05 1.23 12.23
CA PRO A 31 -16.02 1.59 10.82
C PRO A 31 -14.90 2.59 10.47
N ALA A 32 -14.32 3.28 11.45
CA ALA A 32 -13.21 4.21 11.23
C ALA A 32 -11.88 3.52 10.92
N ILE A 33 -11.80 2.19 11.10
CA ILE A 33 -10.62 1.37 10.81
C ILE A 33 -11.00 0.35 9.72
N PRO A 34 -11.09 0.79 8.45
CA PRO A 34 -11.48 -0.08 7.33
C PRO A 34 -10.36 -1.02 6.90
N PHE A 35 -9.09 -0.68 7.20
CA PHE A 35 -7.91 -1.45 6.81
C PHE A 35 -6.94 -1.58 7.98
N ILE A 36 -6.41 -2.78 8.13
CA ILE A 36 -5.21 -3.11 8.91
C ILE A 36 -4.03 -3.06 7.96
N VAL A 37 -2.87 -2.62 8.43
CA VAL A 37 -1.67 -2.52 7.60
C VAL A 37 -0.48 -3.09 8.34
N PHE A 38 0.36 -3.85 7.64
CA PHE A 38 1.67 -4.25 8.12
C PHE A 38 2.70 -4.28 6.99
N LYS A 39 3.98 -4.23 7.37
CA LYS A 39 5.13 -4.34 6.47
C LYS A 39 5.68 -5.77 6.48
N PRO A 40 6.04 -6.36 5.33
CA PRO A 40 6.69 -7.66 5.30
C PRO A 40 7.95 -7.74 6.19
N THR A 41 8.83 -6.74 6.17
CA THR A 41 10.05 -6.73 7.00
C THR A 41 9.78 -6.58 8.50
N ALA A 42 8.52 -6.34 8.90
CA ALA A 42 8.13 -6.39 10.29
C ALA A 42 7.95 -7.83 10.82
N PHE A 43 7.99 -8.84 9.94
CA PHE A 43 7.88 -10.26 10.30
C PHE A 43 9.13 -11.09 10.03
N GLY A 44 10.13 -10.53 9.36
CA GLY A 44 11.38 -11.20 9.04
C GLY A 44 12.41 -10.21 8.48
N ARG A 45 13.69 -10.54 8.59
CA ARG A 45 14.76 -9.66 8.09
C ARG A 45 14.78 -9.58 6.57
N ILE A 46 15.12 -8.41 6.05
CA ILE A 46 15.08 -8.10 4.62
C ILE A 46 15.97 -9.02 3.76
N ASP A 47 17.12 -9.44 4.30
CA ASP A 47 18.05 -10.34 3.61
C ASP A 47 17.46 -11.73 3.37
N LEU A 48 16.59 -12.21 4.27
CA LEU A 48 15.90 -13.48 4.09
C LEU A 48 14.88 -13.38 2.95
N TYR A 49 14.10 -12.30 2.91
CA TYR A 49 13.21 -12.03 1.77
C TYR A 49 13.98 -11.92 0.46
N GLU A 50 15.14 -11.26 0.44
CA GLU A 50 15.98 -11.19 -0.76
C GLU A 50 16.47 -12.57 -1.20
N ALA A 51 16.90 -13.42 -0.26
CA ALA A 51 17.33 -14.78 -0.56
C ALA A 51 16.19 -15.63 -1.12
N VAL A 52 15.00 -15.55 -0.51
CA VAL A 52 13.79 -16.26 -0.97
C VAL A 52 13.37 -15.77 -2.35
N GLY A 53 13.30 -14.46 -2.57
CA GLY A 53 12.88 -13.86 -3.85
C GLY A 53 13.81 -14.22 -5.00
N LYS A 54 15.10 -14.42 -4.71
CA LYS A 54 16.11 -14.88 -5.67
C LYS A 54 16.15 -16.40 -5.86
N ASN A 55 15.29 -17.15 -5.19
CA ASN A 55 15.33 -18.62 -5.14
C ASN A 55 16.72 -19.15 -4.73
N ALA A 56 17.39 -18.47 -3.79
CA ALA A 56 18.68 -18.91 -3.27
C ALA A 56 18.51 -20.18 -2.41
N GLU A 57 19.57 -21.00 -2.35
CA GLU A 57 19.58 -22.15 -1.46
C GLU A 57 19.64 -21.69 0.00
N LEU A 58 18.55 -21.91 0.74
CA LEU A 58 18.46 -21.58 2.16
C LEU A 58 19.05 -22.69 3.02
N THR A 59 19.82 -22.30 4.03
CA THR A 59 20.23 -23.19 5.13
C THR A 59 19.01 -23.69 5.92
N THR A 60 19.17 -24.77 6.70
CA THR A 60 18.09 -25.28 7.56
C THR A 60 17.52 -24.19 8.50
N SER A 61 18.41 -23.40 9.13
CA SER A 61 18.00 -22.30 10.01
C SER A 61 17.22 -21.22 9.26
N GLN A 62 17.62 -20.86 8.03
CA GLN A 62 16.88 -19.89 7.21
C GLN A 62 15.53 -20.42 6.74
N LYS A 63 15.40 -21.73 6.50
CA LYS A 63 14.10 -22.34 6.19
C LYS A 63 13.16 -22.25 7.38
N GLU A 64 13.64 -22.59 8.58
CA GLU A 64 12.87 -22.45 9.81
C GLU A 64 12.50 -20.98 10.11
N GLU A 65 13.40 -20.04 9.80
CA GLU A 65 13.15 -18.59 9.87
C GLU A 65 12.04 -18.18 8.90
N TRP A 66 12.09 -18.65 7.66
CA TRP A 66 11.07 -18.37 6.66
C TRP A 66 9.71 -18.95 7.02
N ASP A 67 9.68 -20.18 7.56
CA ASP A 67 8.44 -20.80 8.05
C ASP A 67 7.77 -19.95 9.15
N ARG A 68 8.56 -19.28 10.01
CA ARG A 68 8.04 -18.33 11.00
C ARG A 68 7.48 -17.06 10.35
N VAL A 69 8.13 -16.53 9.31
CA VAL A 69 7.60 -15.40 8.53
C VAL A 69 6.24 -15.76 7.92
N VAL A 70 6.16 -16.90 7.23
CA VAL A 70 4.92 -17.41 6.61
C VAL A 70 3.82 -17.59 7.65
N LYS A 71 4.16 -18.15 8.82
CA LYS A 71 3.22 -18.30 9.93
C LYS A 71 2.67 -16.96 10.42
N ARG A 72 3.50 -15.93 10.57
CA ARG A 72 3.04 -14.59 11.01
C ARG A 72 2.10 -13.94 9.98
N PHE A 73 2.41 -14.07 8.69
CA PHE A 73 1.50 -13.67 7.61
C PHE A 73 0.16 -14.38 7.71
N ASP A 74 0.19 -15.70 7.85
CA ASP A 74 -1.02 -16.53 7.91
C ASP A 74 -1.88 -16.17 9.12
N GLU A 75 -1.29 -16.04 10.31
CA GLU A 75 -2.02 -15.70 11.53
C GLU A 75 -2.75 -14.35 11.43
N VAL A 76 -2.11 -13.33 10.87
CA VAL A 76 -2.74 -12.01 10.69
C VAL A 76 -3.81 -12.05 9.61
N CYS A 77 -3.52 -12.64 8.45
CA CYS A 77 -4.47 -12.71 7.34
C CYS A 77 -5.71 -13.54 7.71
N LYS A 78 -5.51 -14.66 8.41
CA LYS A 78 -6.59 -15.48 8.95
C LYS A 78 -7.48 -14.70 9.91
N LEU A 79 -6.89 -14.01 10.88
CA LEU A 79 -7.66 -13.24 11.86
C LEU A 79 -8.46 -12.11 11.19
N CYS A 80 -7.88 -11.48 10.15
CA CYS A 80 -8.56 -10.48 9.34
C CYS A 80 -9.75 -11.09 8.58
N HIS A 81 -9.56 -12.26 7.96
CA HIS A 81 -10.64 -12.99 7.27
C HIS A 81 -11.78 -13.38 8.24
N GLU A 82 -11.46 -13.96 9.41
CA GLU A 82 -12.43 -14.37 10.44
C GLU A 82 -13.28 -13.21 10.97
N HIS A 83 -12.74 -11.99 10.95
CA HIS A 83 -13.41 -10.78 11.44
C HIS A 83 -13.91 -9.84 10.34
N ASP A 84 -13.88 -10.27 9.08
CA ASP A 84 -14.24 -9.46 7.91
C ASP A 84 -13.52 -8.09 7.88
N LYS A 85 -12.22 -8.12 8.16
CA LYS A 85 -11.34 -6.95 8.12
C LYS A 85 -10.38 -7.06 6.95
N LYS A 86 -10.19 -5.95 6.24
CA LYS A 86 -9.23 -5.89 5.15
C LYS A 86 -7.84 -5.66 5.72
N VAL A 87 -6.86 -6.37 5.18
CA VAL A 87 -5.44 -6.21 5.53
C VAL A 87 -4.63 -5.83 4.29
N MET A 88 -3.80 -4.80 4.43
CA MET A 88 -2.87 -4.34 3.42
C MET A 88 -1.45 -4.74 3.81
N VAL A 89 -0.80 -5.45 2.91
CA VAL A 89 0.64 -5.71 2.97
C VAL A 89 1.32 -4.55 2.23
N ASP A 90 2.13 -3.79 2.96
CA ASP A 90 2.92 -2.70 2.39
C ASP A 90 4.01 -3.24 1.46
N ALA A 91 4.37 -2.44 0.45
CA ALA A 91 5.52 -2.72 -0.41
C ALA A 91 6.73 -1.92 0.06
N GLU A 92 7.89 -2.57 0.07
CA GLU A 92 9.15 -2.02 0.55
C GLU A 92 10.14 -1.94 -0.61
N GLU A 93 11.39 -2.35 -0.43
CA GLU A 93 12.41 -2.24 -1.46
C GLU A 93 12.37 -3.35 -2.52
N THR A 94 12.84 -3.05 -3.73
CA THR A 94 12.67 -3.93 -4.90
C THR A 94 13.29 -5.32 -4.74
N TRP A 95 14.40 -5.44 -4.00
CA TRP A 95 15.14 -6.70 -3.85
C TRP A 95 14.49 -7.70 -2.91
N MET A 96 13.57 -7.26 -2.05
CA MET A 96 12.81 -8.14 -1.15
C MET A 96 11.40 -8.40 -1.66
N GLN A 97 10.91 -7.53 -2.56
CA GLN A 97 9.51 -7.45 -2.92
C GLN A 97 8.96 -8.69 -3.63
N ASP A 98 9.79 -9.46 -4.35
CA ASP A 98 9.32 -10.65 -5.05
C ASP A 98 8.84 -11.74 -4.06
N ALA A 99 9.57 -11.92 -2.95
CA ALA A 99 9.14 -12.84 -1.88
C ALA A 99 7.89 -12.34 -1.15
N ALA A 100 7.79 -11.03 -0.91
CA ALA A 100 6.61 -10.43 -0.30
C ALA A 100 5.37 -10.53 -1.21
N ASP A 101 5.53 -10.30 -2.51
CA ASP A 101 4.47 -10.42 -3.51
C ASP A 101 3.94 -11.86 -3.59
N HIS A 102 4.84 -12.85 -3.68
CA HIS A 102 4.44 -14.26 -3.68
C HIS A 102 3.69 -14.66 -2.41
N LEU A 103 4.20 -14.28 -1.23
CA LEU A 103 3.53 -14.59 0.03
C LEU A 103 2.16 -13.90 0.13
N CYS A 104 2.04 -12.66 -0.37
CA CYS A 104 0.76 -11.97 -0.42
C CYS A 104 -0.22 -12.67 -1.37
N GLU A 105 0.23 -13.14 -2.54
CA GLU A 105 -0.58 -13.94 -3.47
C GLU A 105 -1.07 -15.24 -2.84
N GLU A 106 -0.21 -15.97 -2.12
CA GLU A 106 -0.61 -17.17 -1.39
C GLU A 106 -1.69 -16.88 -0.34
N MET A 107 -1.56 -15.75 0.38
CA MET A 107 -2.58 -15.32 1.34
C MET A 107 -3.89 -14.90 0.65
N MET A 108 -3.84 -14.26 -0.53
CA MET A 108 -5.04 -13.95 -1.31
C MET A 108 -5.74 -15.21 -1.80
N GLU A 109 -4.99 -16.18 -2.34
CA GLU A 109 -5.54 -17.47 -2.75
C GLU A 109 -6.25 -18.18 -1.59
N LYS A 110 -5.69 -18.08 -0.38
CA LYS A 110 -6.25 -18.70 0.83
C LYS A 110 -7.41 -17.94 1.47
N TYR A 111 -7.50 -16.61 1.37
CA TYR A 111 -8.46 -15.82 2.15
C TYR A 111 -9.38 -14.90 1.34
N ASN A 112 -9.13 -14.74 0.04
CA ASN A 112 -9.96 -13.92 -0.86
C ASN A 112 -10.88 -14.76 -1.75
N GLN A 113 -11.51 -15.82 -1.23
CA GLN A 113 -12.41 -16.65 -2.06
C GLN A 113 -13.68 -15.91 -2.47
N GLU A 114 -14.25 -15.10 -1.58
CA GLU A 114 -15.53 -14.41 -1.82
C GLU A 114 -15.37 -12.93 -2.16
N LYS A 115 -14.37 -12.29 -1.55
CA LYS A 115 -14.07 -10.86 -1.72
C LYS A 115 -12.63 -10.56 -1.29
N PRO A 116 -12.05 -9.41 -1.69
CA PRO A 116 -10.71 -9.03 -1.25
C PRO A 116 -10.62 -8.72 0.26
N ILE A 117 -9.96 -9.61 0.99
CA ILE A 117 -9.56 -9.45 2.40
C ILE A 117 -8.10 -9.05 2.49
N VAL A 118 -7.21 -9.76 1.80
CA VAL A 118 -5.77 -9.48 1.71
C VAL A 118 -5.49 -8.63 0.49
N TRP A 119 -4.71 -7.56 0.68
CA TRP A 119 -4.41 -6.55 -0.32
C TRP A 119 -2.90 -6.37 -0.45
N ASN A 120 -2.38 -6.45 -1.68
CA ASN A 120 -0.96 -6.21 -1.97
C ASN A 120 -0.73 -4.77 -2.41
N THR A 121 0.39 -4.16 -2.01
CA THR A 121 0.77 -2.83 -2.47
C THR A 121 1.57 -2.91 -3.77
N ILE A 122 1.14 -2.19 -4.80
CA ILE A 122 1.82 -2.13 -6.09
C ILE A 122 2.44 -0.75 -6.27
N GLN A 123 3.76 -0.72 -6.38
CA GLN A 123 4.53 0.51 -6.57
C GLN A 123 4.72 0.79 -8.07
N MET A 124 3.90 1.68 -8.63
CA MET A 124 3.85 1.97 -10.06
C MET A 124 5.07 2.73 -10.62
N TYR A 125 5.96 3.20 -9.73
CA TYR A 125 7.29 3.69 -10.13
C TYR A 125 8.23 2.56 -10.58
N ARG A 126 7.93 1.28 -10.33
CA ARG A 126 8.76 0.15 -10.78
C ARG A 126 8.46 -0.18 -12.24
N THR A 127 9.48 -0.65 -12.93
CA THR A 127 9.29 -1.33 -14.21
C THR A 127 8.63 -2.71 -13.99
N GLY A 128 7.94 -3.25 -14.99
CA GLY A 128 7.37 -4.61 -14.93
C GLY A 128 6.09 -4.80 -14.09
N ARG A 129 5.55 -3.74 -13.47
CA ARG A 129 4.39 -3.90 -12.55
C ARG A 129 3.05 -4.10 -13.23
N LEU A 130 2.85 -3.55 -14.43
CA LEU A 130 1.62 -3.81 -15.19
C LEU A 130 1.60 -5.26 -15.66
N GLU A 131 2.75 -5.76 -16.13
CA GLU A 131 2.96 -7.14 -16.55
C GLU A 131 2.73 -8.11 -15.38
N TYR A 132 3.23 -7.76 -14.18
CA TYR A 132 2.94 -8.50 -12.95
C TYR A 132 1.43 -8.53 -12.65
N MET A 133 0.73 -7.39 -12.75
CA MET A 133 -0.71 -7.30 -12.47
C MET A 133 -1.54 -8.14 -13.45
N GLU A 134 -1.20 -8.12 -14.74
CA GLU A 134 -1.84 -8.97 -15.77
C GLU A 134 -1.62 -10.46 -15.49
N ALA A 135 -0.38 -10.85 -15.19
CA ALA A 135 -0.06 -12.24 -14.88
C ALA A 135 -0.75 -12.72 -13.59
N HIS A 136 -0.84 -11.86 -12.58
CA HIS A 136 -1.55 -12.15 -11.33
C HIS A 136 -3.06 -12.27 -11.58
N LEU A 137 -3.67 -11.40 -12.38
CA LEU A 137 -5.09 -11.53 -12.76
C LEU A 137 -5.40 -12.86 -13.46
N GLN A 138 -4.51 -13.32 -14.34
CA GLN A 138 -4.65 -14.64 -14.95
C GLN A 138 -4.66 -15.74 -13.88
N ARG A 139 -3.66 -15.76 -12.98
CA ARG A 139 -3.60 -16.73 -11.88
C ARG A 139 -4.84 -16.69 -10.99
N ALA A 140 -5.33 -15.49 -10.66
CA ALA A 140 -6.51 -15.30 -9.83
C ALA A 140 -7.80 -15.82 -10.48
N ARG A 141 -7.92 -15.69 -11.81
CA ARG A 141 -9.03 -16.27 -12.57
C ARG A 141 -8.97 -17.78 -12.63
N GLU A 142 -7.79 -18.34 -12.89
CA GLU A 142 -7.56 -19.78 -12.96
C GLU A 142 -7.83 -20.47 -11.61
N LYS A 143 -7.39 -19.86 -10.51
CA LYS A 143 -7.50 -20.42 -9.16
C LYS A 143 -8.74 -19.96 -8.39
N GLY A 144 -9.49 -19.00 -8.92
CA GLY A 144 -10.80 -18.62 -8.39
C GLY A 144 -10.81 -17.69 -7.18
N TYR A 145 -9.79 -16.84 -6.97
CA TYR A 145 -9.76 -15.84 -5.89
C TYR A 145 -9.92 -14.40 -6.41
N PHE A 146 -10.13 -13.46 -5.49
CA PHE A 146 -10.23 -12.02 -5.78
C PHE A 146 -8.94 -11.28 -5.38
N ILE A 147 -8.64 -10.22 -6.12
CA ILE A 147 -7.44 -9.41 -5.94
C ILE A 147 -7.78 -8.10 -5.22
N GLY A 148 -7.01 -7.78 -4.18
CA GLY A 148 -6.98 -6.44 -3.58
C GLY A 148 -5.65 -5.76 -3.86
N TYR A 149 -5.67 -4.57 -4.45
CA TYR A 149 -4.45 -3.79 -4.68
C TYR A 149 -4.47 -2.44 -3.98
N LYS A 150 -3.36 -2.07 -3.37
CA LYS A 150 -3.05 -0.68 -3.00
C LYS A 150 -2.11 -0.11 -4.05
N ILE A 151 -2.62 0.75 -4.93
CA ILE A 151 -1.85 1.35 -6.02
C ILE A 151 -1.21 2.65 -5.51
N VAL A 152 0.12 2.69 -5.51
CA VAL A 152 0.94 3.85 -5.11
C VAL A 152 1.99 4.15 -6.19
N ARG A 153 2.61 5.33 -6.16
CA ARG A 153 3.81 5.57 -6.98
C ARG A 153 4.99 4.75 -6.43
N GLY A 154 5.46 5.10 -5.25
CA GLY A 154 6.60 4.47 -4.57
C GLY A 154 7.22 5.43 -3.56
N ALA A 155 8.02 4.92 -2.63
CA ALA A 155 8.56 5.71 -1.53
C ALA A 155 10.08 5.55 -1.31
N TYR A 156 10.76 4.76 -2.14
CA TYR A 156 12.17 4.37 -1.92
C TYR A 156 13.10 4.79 -3.08
N MET A 157 12.70 5.77 -3.90
CA MET A 157 13.35 6.12 -5.17
C MET A 157 14.86 6.34 -5.08
N GLU A 158 15.29 7.13 -4.10
CA GLU A 158 16.69 7.48 -3.90
C GLU A 158 17.51 6.25 -3.50
N LYS A 159 16.94 5.40 -2.64
CA LYS A 159 17.56 4.15 -2.17
C LYS A 159 17.69 3.14 -3.31
N GLU A 160 16.66 3.00 -4.13
CA GLU A 160 16.67 2.12 -5.31
C GLU A 160 17.77 2.51 -6.30
N ARG A 161 17.82 3.81 -6.67
CA ARG A 161 18.82 4.34 -7.61
C ARG A 161 20.24 4.20 -7.08
N ALA A 162 20.45 4.53 -5.80
CA ALA A 162 21.76 4.42 -5.17
C ALA A 162 22.26 2.96 -5.17
N ARG A 163 21.41 2.00 -4.79
CA ARG A 163 21.77 0.58 -4.78
C ARG A 163 22.03 0.03 -6.18
N ALA A 164 21.22 0.41 -7.18
CA ALA A 164 21.42 0.00 -8.56
C ALA A 164 22.78 0.49 -9.11
N ALA A 165 23.14 1.75 -8.83
CA ALA A 165 24.44 2.31 -9.19
C ALA A 165 25.60 1.61 -8.47
N GLU A 166 25.47 1.34 -7.17
CA GLU A 166 26.49 0.67 -6.36
C GLU A 166 26.76 -0.77 -6.83
N LYS A 167 25.68 -1.54 -7.10
CA LYS A 167 25.77 -2.95 -7.49
C LYS A 167 25.89 -3.16 -9.00
N GLY A 168 25.79 -2.11 -9.81
CA GLY A 168 25.95 -2.16 -11.27
C GLY A 168 24.84 -2.87 -12.05
N TYR A 169 23.62 -2.94 -11.50
CA TYR A 169 22.46 -3.49 -12.21
C TYR A 169 21.53 -2.38 -12.73
N ALA A 170 20.63 -2.73 -13.65
CA ALA A 170 19.69 -1.77 -14.25
C ALA A 170 18.76 -1.16 -13.19
N ASP A 171 18.52 0.15 -13.29
CA ASP A 171 17.61 0.86 -12.38
C ASP A 171 16.20 0.21 -12.40
N PRO A 172 15.70 -0.31 -11.26
CA PRO A 172 14.43 -1.03 -11.21
C PRO A 172 13.22 -0.10 -11.28
N ILE A 173 13.43 1.22 -11.29
CA ILE A 173 12.36 2.22 -11.33
C ILE A 173 12.35 3.03 -12.64
N GLN A 174 11.20 3.64 -12.92
CA GLN A 174 10.96 4.47 -14.08
C GLN A 174 11.95 5.65 -14.13
N PRO A 175 12.39 6.08 -15.33
CA PRO A 175 13.44 7.08 -15.46
C PRO A 175 13.00 8.49 -15.03
N THR A 176 11.69 8.78 -15.07
CA THR A 176 11.14 10.10 -14.72
C THR A 176 9.85 9.97 -13.91
N LYS A 177 9.49 11.07 -13.22
CA LYS A 177 8.18 11.20 -12.57
C LYS A 177 7.04 10.99 -13.57
N ASP A 178 7.13 11.58 -14.76
CA ASP A 178 6.09 11.45 -15.78
C ASP A 178 5.90 10.01 -16.26
N ALA A 179 6.99 9.23 -16.35
CA ALA A 179 6.91 7.80 -16.65
C ALA A 179 6.23 7.03 -15.50
N SER A 180 6.52 7.40 -14.24
CA SER A 180 5.82 6.83 -13.07
C SER A 180 4.32 7.20 -13.06
N ASP A 181 3.97 8.42 -13.46
CA ASP A 181 2.58 8.88 -13.56
C ASP A 181 1.81 8.14 -14.66
N LYS A 182 2.44 7.91 -15.82
CA LYS A 182 1.87 7.09 -16.89
C LYS A 182 1.59 5.67 -16.43
N ASN A 183 2.53 5.07 -15.70
CA ASN A 183 2.33 3.75 -15.10
C ASN A 183 1.19 3.76 -14.07
N TYR A 184 1.14 4.77 -13.19
CA TYR A 184 0.04 4.91 -12.23
C TYR A 184 -1.33 5.00 -12.91
N ASN A 185 -1.44 5.79 -13.98
CA ASN A 185 -2.67 5.94 -14.75
C ASN A 185 -3.05 4.63 -15.48
N ALA A 186 -2.08 3.91 -16.04
CA ALA A 186 -2.32 2.59 -16.61
C ALA A 186 -2.78 1.57 -15.54
N GLY A 187 -2.28 1.68 -14.30
CA GLY A 187 -2.78 0.90 -13.17
C GLY A 187 -4.23 1.21 -12.81
N ILE A 188 -4.65 2.49 -12.90
CA ILE A 188 -6.06 2.87 -12.77
C ILE A 188 -6.88 2.20 -13.89
N ASP A 189 -6.43 2.27 -15.14
CA ASP A 189 -7.13 1.67 -16.28
C ASP A 189 -7.31 0.16 -16.13
N PHE A 190 -6.24 -0.53 -15.73
CA PHE A 190 -6.27 -1.96 -15.44
C PHE A 190 -7.38 -2.30 -14.42
N VAL A 191 -7.38 -1.63 -13.27
CA VAL A 191 -8.38 -1.88 -12.22
C VAL A 191 -9.79 -1.64 -12.75
N MET A 192 -10.01 -0.50 -13.41
CA MET A 192 -11.32 -0.11 -13.92
C MET A 192 -11.87 -1.10 -14.96
N ASN A 193 -11.01 -1.81 -15.67
CA ASN A 193 -11.38 -2.82 -16.66
C ASN A 193 -11.61 -4.22 -16.06
N HIS A 194 -11.23 -4.43 -14.79
CA HIS A 194 -11.26 -5.74 -14.14
C HIS A 194 -11.93 -5.71 -12.75
N LEU A 195 -12.89 -4.81 -12.54
CA LEU A 195 -13.62 -4.69 -11.27
C LEU A 195 -14.44 -5.93 -10.89
N ASP A 196 -14.65 -6.87 -11.83
CA ASP A 196 -15.21 -8.20 -11.56
C ASP A 196 -14.30 -9.06 -10.68
N LYS A 197 -13.00 -8.76 -10.65
CA LYS A 197 -11.98 -9.56 -9.97
C LYS A 197 -11.03 -8.77 -9.09
N VAL A 198 -10.87 -7.48 -9.37
CA VAL A 198 -9.86 -6.61 -8.79
C VAL A 198 -10.54 -5.45 -8.06
N SER A 199 -10.18 -5.26 -6.79
CA SER A 199 -10.50 -4.05 -6.03
C SER A 199 -9.23 -3.25 -5.79
N ALA A 200 -9.34 -1.93 -5.69
CA ALA A 200 -8.19 -1.05 -5.52
C ALA A 200 -8.38 0.08 -4.52
N PHE A 201 -7.27 0.38 -3.85
CA PHE A 201 -7.06 1.52 -2.98
C PHE A 201 -6.03 2.42 -3.66
N PHE A 202 -6.46 3.58 -4.13
CA PHE A 202 -5.62 4.53 -4.83
C PHE A 202 -4.96 5.47 -3.83
N GLY A 203 -3.72 5.15 -3.45
CA GLY A 203 -2.89 5.97 -2.56
C GLY A 203 -2.20 7.08 -3.34
N THR A 204 -2.70 8.32 -3.24
CA THR A 204 -2.14 9.47 -3.95
C THR A 204 -2.49 10.80 -3.29
N HIS A 205 -1.50 11.70 -3.25
CA HIS A 205 -1.69 13.13 -2.94
C HIS A 205 -1.91 13.97 -4.20
N ASN A 206 -1.81 13.39 -5.39
CA ASN A 206 -2.05 14.12 -6.64
C ASN A 206 -3.56 14.21 -6.92
N GLU A 207 -4.09 15.44 -6.92
CA GLU A 207 -5.49 15.75 -7.23
C GLU A 207 -5.91 15.22 -8.60
N ILE A 208 -5.08 15.41 -9.63
CA ILE A 208 -5.37 14.96 -11.00
C ILE A 208 -5.54 13.44 -11.05
N SER A 209 -4.71 12.70 -10.30
CA SER A 209 -4.84 11.24 -10.21
C SER A 209 -6.15 10.84 -9.52
N SER A 210 -6.59 11.59 -8.50
CA SER A 210 -7.87 11.31 -7.82
C SER A 210 -9.06 11.64 -8.71
N GLU A 211 -9.01 12.78 -9.43
CA GLU A 211 -10.00 13.17 -10.43
C GLU A 211 -10.13 12.14 -11.54
N LEU A 212 -9.01 11.62 -12.05
CA LEU A 212 -9.02 10.58 -13.08
C LEU A 212 -9.76 9.31 -12.65
N VAL A 213 -9.60 8.89 -11.39
CA VAL A 213 -10.35 7.75 -10.83
C VAL A 213 -11.84 8.10 -10.76
N MET A 214 -12.20 9.27 -10.23
CA MET A 214 -13.60 9.72 -10.13
C MET A 214 -14.28 9.80 -11.50
N ASP A 215 -13.60 10.35 -12.51
CA ASP A 215 -14.11 10.47 -13.88
C ASP A 215 -14.34 9.11 -14.52
N LYS A 216 -13.43 8.15 -14.31
CA LYS A 216 -13.59 6.78 -14.80
C LYS A 216 -14.73 6.04 -14.10
N MET A 217 -14.90 6.23 -12.79
CA MET A 217 -16.06 5.70 -12.06
C MET A 217 -17.36 6.24 -12.64
N LYS A 218 -17.45 7.56 -12.82
CA LYS A 218 -18.62 8.22 -13.40
C LYS A 218 -18.91 7.74 -14.83
N ALA A 219 -17.89 7.63 -15.68
CA ALA A 219 -18.03 7.16 -17.05
C ALA A 219 -18.54 5.71 -17.14
N LYS A 220 -18.23 4.87 -16.14
CA LYS A 220 -18.73 3.50 -16.00
C LYS A 220 -20.06 3.41 -15.24
N GLY A 221 -20.65 4.53 -14.82
CA GLY A 221 -21.90 4.56 -14.05
C GLY A 221 -21.78 3.95 -12.65
N LEU A 222 -20.58 3.93 -12.06
CA LEU A 222 -20.36 3.41 -10.72
C LEU A 222 -20.81 4.43 -9.67
N GLU A 223 -21.42 3.93 -8.59
CA GLU A 223 -21.69 4.74 -7.41
C GLU A 223 -20.39 5.23 -6.76
N ASN A 224 -20.40 6.42 -6.16
CA ASN A 224 -19.22 6.98 -5.49
C ASN A 224 -18.73 6.06 -4.36
N GLY A 225 -19.65 5.43 -3.64
CA GLY A 225 -19.38 4.49 -2.56
C GLY A 225 -19.07 3.05 -3.00
N ASN A 226 -18.76 2.81 -4.28
CA ASN A 226 -18.52 1.46 -4.81
C ASN A 226 -17.51 0.67 -3.94
N PRO A 227 -17.86 -0.52 -3.43
CA PRO A 227 -17.06 -1.24 -2.43
C PRO A 227 -15.72 -1.77 -2.95
N HIS A 228 -15.47 -1.71 -4.26
CA HIS A 228 -14.22 -2.13 -4.88
C HIS A 228 -13.20 -1.01 -5.03
N ILE A 229 -13.59 0.25 -4.78
CA ILE A 229 -12.73 1.41 -5.02
C ILE A 229 -12.62 2.25 -3.76
N TYR A 230 -11.38 2.45 -3.34
CA TYR A 230 -11.00 3.28 -2.19
C TYR A 230 -9.96 4.32 -2.60
N PHE A 231 -9.94 5.43 -1.88
CA PHE A 231 -8.97 6.51 -2.01
C PHE A 231 -8.20 6.67 -0.71
N GLY A 232 -6.92 7.02 -0.81
CA GLY A 232 -6.09 7.25 0.36
C GLY A 232 -5.05 8.34 0.25
N GLN A 233 -4.91 9.07 1.35
CA GLN A 233 -3.84 10.02 1.59
C GLN A 233 -3.16 9.68 2.92
N LEU A 234 -1.91 10.11 3.08
CA LEU A 234 -1.24 10.03 4.37
C LEU A 234 -1.90 11.01 5.35
N TYR A 235 -1.97 10.62 6.63
CA TYR A 235 -2.46 11.50 7.67
C TYR A 235 -1.56 12.74 7.81
N GLY A 236 -2.17 13.93 7.86
CA GLY A 236 -1.46 15.21 7.89
C GLY A 236 -1.03 15.75 6.53
N MET A 237 -1.47 15.15 5.42
CA MET A 237 -1.17 15.61 4.07
C MET A 237 -2.44 15.63 3.21
N SER A 238 -2.63 16.72 2.44
CA SER A 238 -3.69 16.83 1.41
C SER A 238 -5.09 16.57 1.97
N ASP A 239 -5.43 17.17 3.11
CA ASP A 239 -6.72 16.96 3.76
C ASP A 239 -7.87 17.50 2.90
N ASN A 240 -7.61 18.53 2.08
CA ASN A 240 -8.54 19.05 1.10
C ASN A 240 -9.08 17.97 0.15
N ILE A 241 -8.23 17.01 -0.27
CA ILE A 241 -8.63 15.91 -1.16
C ILE A 241 -9.54 14.94 -0.40
N THR A 242 -9.10 14.50 0.78
CA THR A 242 -9.86 13.53 1.59
C THR A 242 -11.22 14.09 2.01
N PHE A 243 -11.30 15.37 2.40
CA PHE A 243 -12.55 16.02 2.76
C PHE A 243 -13.51 16.11 1.57
N TYR A 244 -13.02 16.47 0.39
CA TYR A 244 -13.86 16.51 -0.82
C TYR A 244 -14.40 15.12 -1.18
N LEU A 245 -13.54 14.10 -1.16
CA LEU A 245 -13.94 12.72 -1.45
C LEU A 245 -15.01 12.23 -0.47
N SER A 246 -14.82 12.49 0.83
CA SER A 246 -15.77 12.13 1.88
C SER A 246 -17.11 12.87 1.73
N ASP A 247 -17.11 14.17 1.45
CA ASP A 247 -18.31 14.98 1.19
C ASP A 247 -19.13 14.43 0.00
N LYS A 248 -18.44 13.90 -1.02
CA LYS A 248 -19.07 13.29 -2.20
C LYS A 248 -19.45 11.82 -2.02
N GLY A 249 -19.21 11.23 -0.86
CA GLY A 249 -19.57 9.83 -0.56
C GLY A 249 -18.63 8.80 -1.20
N TYR A 250 -17.41 9.18 -1.56
CA TYR A 250 -16.38 8.21 -1.96
C TYR A 250 -15.78 7.52 -0.73
N ASN A 251 -15.35 6.27 -0.90
CA ASN A 251 -14.63 5.54 0.14
C ASN A 251 -13.22 6.12 0.34
N ALA A 252 -13.06 7.05 1.27
CA ALA A 252 -11.79 7.71 1.56
C ALA A 252 -11.25 7.30 2.94
N ALA A 253 -9.94 7.04 3.04
CA ALA A 253 -9.27 6.75 4.30
C ALA A 253 -7.94 7.50 4.43
N LYS A 254 -7.54 7.81 5.67
CA LYS A 254 -6.19 8.30 5.97
C LYS A 254 -5.30 7.17 6.41
N TYR A 255 -4.13 7.09 5.80
CA TYR A 255 -3.07 6.20 6.26
C TYR A 255 -2.42 6.79 7.50
N LEU A 256 -2.65 6.16 8.66
CA LEU A 256 -2.13 6.60 9.95
C LEU A 256 -1.01 5.67 10.43
N PRO A 257 0.25 6.13 10.38
CA PRO A 257 1.38 5.46 11.01
C PRO A 257 1.42 5.82 12.50
N TYR A 258 1.72 4.84 13.34
CA TYR A 258 1.95 5.04 14.77
C TYR A 258 3.01 4.07 15.29
N GLY A 259 3.68 4.44 16.38
CA GLY A 259 4.71 3.63 17.01
C GLY A 259 5.62 4.49 17.90
N PRO A 260 6.59 3.88 18.59
CA PRO A 260 7.59 4.62 19.35
C PRO A 260 8.38 5.56 18.45
N VAL A 261 8.70 6.76 18.94
CA VAL A 261 9.37 7.83 18.16
C VAL A 261 10.62 7.32 17.44
N LYS A 262 11.45 6.53 18.14
CA LYS A 262 12.70 5.97 17.59
C LYS A 262 12.47 5.07 16.37
N ASP A 263 11.35 4.34 16.34
CA ASP A 263 11.06 3.34 15.31
C ASP A 263 10.36 3.98 14.10
N VAL A 264 9.72 5.13 14.28
CA VAL A 264 9.06 5.88 13.19
C VAL A 264 9.99 6.88 12.48
N VAL A 265 11.24 7.06 12.92
CA VAL A 265 12.20 8.00 12.30
C VAL A 265 12.39 7.73 10.80
N PRO A 266 12.61 6.48 10.32
CA PRO A 266 12.73 6.21 8.89
C PRO A 266 11.51 6.65 8.08
N TYR A 267 10.31 6.43 8.62
CA TYR A 267 9.06 6.91 8.02
C TYR A 267 9.04 8.44 7.92
N LEU A 268 9.40 9.16 8.99
CA LEU A 268 9.44 10.62 9.03
C LEU A 268 10.46 11.19 8.02
N THR A 269 11.63 10.56 7.88
CA THR A 269 12.65 10.96 6.89
C THR A 269 12.10 10.86 5.47
N ARG A 270 11.44 9.75 5.12
CA ARG A 270 10.79 9.60 3.81
C ARG A 270 9.70 10.63 3.59
N ARG A 271 8.93 11.00 4.62
CA ARG A 271 7.93 12.08 4.53
C ARG A 271 8.56 13.44 4.30
N ALA A 272 9.70 13.73 4.92
CA ALA A 272 10.43 14.98 4.67
C ALA A 272 10.93 15.05 3.22
N GLN A 273 11.48 13.95 2.69
CA GLN A 273 11.91 13.84 1.29
C GLN A 273 10.73 13.96 0.32
N GLU A 274 9.62 13.26 0.59
CA GLU A 274 8.40 13.35 -0.20
C GLU A 274 7.88 14.78 -0.24
N ASN A 275 7.68 15.43 0.92
CA ASN A 275 7.20 16.81 1.00
C ASN A 275 8.10 17.81 0.25
N THR A 276 9.40 17.54 0.18
CA THR A 276 10.34 18.37 -0.61
C THR A 276 10.17 18.13 -2.11
N SER A 277 9.90 16.89 -2.53
CA SER A 277 9.66 16.52 -3.94
C SER A 277 8.25 16.89 -4.43
N VAL A 278 7.25 17.00 -3.53
CA VAL A 278 5.92 17.51 -3.83
C VAL A 278 5.85 19.03 -3.63
N ALA A 279 6.79 19.71 -4.29
CA ALA A 279 6.90 21.17 -4.25
C ALA A 279 5.56 21.84 -4.58
N GLY A 280 5.11 22.73 -3.69
CA GLY A 280 3.93 23.57 -3.88
C GLY A 280 2.61 23.02 -3.31
N GLN A 281 2.52 21.73 -2.92
CA GLN A 281 1.27 21.19 -2.37
C GLN A 281 0.91 21.79 -1.01
N THR A 282 1.86 21.88 -0.08
CA THR A 282 1.65 22.55 1.21
C THR A 282 1.29 24.03 1.04
N GLY A 283 1.93 24.72 0.09
CA GLY A 283 1.61 26.11 -0.24
C GLY A 283 0.19 26.27 -0.80
N ARG A 284 -0.24 25.33 -1.66
CA ARG A 284 -1.58 25.30 -2.22
C ARG A 284 -2.64 25.00 -1.16
N GLU A 285 -2.40 24.02 -0.30
CA GLU A 285 -3.28 23.69 0.83
C GLU A 285 -3.44 24.89 1.78
N LEU A 286 -2.34 25.55 2.13
CA LEU A 286 -2.38 26.80 2.90
C LEU A 286 -3.18 27.90 2.18
N GLY A 287 -3.04 28.01 0.86
CA GLY A 287 -3.84 28.92 0.04
C GLY A 287 -5.34 28.62 0.08
N LEU A 288 -5.73 27.34 0.01
CA LEU A 288 -7.12 26.90 0.13
C LEU A 288 -7.69 27.19 1.52
N ILE A 289 -6.92 26.94 2.58
CA ILE A 289 -7.32 27.25 3.96
C ILE A 289 -7.53 28.76 4.13
N LYS A 290 -6.60 29.59 3.63
CA LYS A 290 -6.74 31.06 3.68
C LYS A 290 -8.01 31.51 2.96
N LYS A 291 -8.25 31.02 1.74
CA LYS A 291 -9.44 31.34 0.95
C LYS A 291 -10.74 30.94 1.67
N GLU A 292 -10.76 29.78 2.31
CA GLU A 292 -11.93 29.32 3.08
C GLU A 292 -12.15 30.16 4.35
N LEU A 293 -11.08 30.55 5.05
CA LEU A 293 -11.17 31.47 6.19
C LEU A 293 -11.71 32.84 5.78
N GLU A 294 -11.25 33.40 4.65
CA GLU A 294 -11.75 34.65 4.10
C GLU A 294 -13.23 34.55 3.73
N ARG A 295 -13.64 33.47 3.04
CA ARG A 295 -15.04 33.21 2.70
C ARG A 295 -15.93 33.18 3.95
N ARG A 296 -15.51 32.48 5.01
CA ARG A 296 -16.26 32.40 6.28
C ARG A 296 -16.33 33.74 7.00
N LYS A 297 -15.27 34.56 6.94
CA LYS A 297 -15.29 35.92 7.50
C LYS A 297 -16.25 36.84 6.75
N ALA A 298 -16.29 36.75 5.42
CA ALA A 298 -17.21 37.54 4.60
C ALA A 298 -18.68 37.08 4.69
N SER A 299 -18.92 35.86 5.20
CA SER A 299 -20.25 35.28 5.41
C SER A 299 -20.78 35.47 6.85
N ARG A 300 -20.02 36.18 7.71
CA ARG A 300 -20.43 36.59 9.07
C ARG A 300 -20.81 38.07 9.06
#